data_AF-A0A6L5WIV4-F1
#
_entry.id   AF-A0A6L5WIV4-F1
#
_cell.length_a   1.000
_cell.length_b   1.000
_cell.length_c   1.000
_cell.angle_alpha   90.00
_cell.angle_beta   90.00
_cell.angle_gamma   90.00
#
_symmetry.space_group_name_H-M   'P 1'
#
loop_
_entity.id
_entity.type
_entity.pdbx_description
1 polymer ?
#
loop_
_entity_poly.entity_id
_entity_poly.type
_entity_poly.pdbx_seq_one_letter_code
_entity_poly.pdbx_strand_id
1 'polypeptide(L)'
;MTTIISDLGAYYTSQGALASEISTMTNVQLANVSGLQGDLMTAGKACIHFEATDYDDSTKKPATLKVTQGSGNSEKICKKVYELASIDAILKGKFTYPKYDLATQTYTDTQSGNGEVAISGVGVKF
;
A
#
# COMPACT_ATOMS: atom_id res chain seq x y z
N MET A 1 -2.15 10.42 3.99
CA MET A 1 -1.79 9.00 3.73
C MET A 1 -2.45 8.05 4.70
N THR A 2 -2.55 8.38 5.99
CA THR A 2 -3.33 7.58 6.96
C THR A 2 -4.80 7.40 6.56
N THR A 3 -5.43 8.42 5.95
CA THR A 3 -6.81 8.33 5.46
C THR A 3 -6.99 7.25 4.39
N ILE A 4 -6.18 7.22 3.33
CA ILE A 4 -6.30 6.19 2.29
C ILE A 4 -6.02 4.79 2.84
N ILE A 5 -5.03 4.64 3.74
CA ILE A 5 -4.77 3.36 4.42
C ILE A 5 -6.00 2.90 5.23
N SER A 6 -6.62 3.83 5.98
CA SER A 6 -7.80 3.54 6.80
C SER A 6 -9.03 3.23 5.95
N ASP A 7 -9.26 3.97 4.87
CA ASP A 7 -10.38 3.78 3.96
C ASP A 7 -10.30 2.40 3.29
N LEU A 8 -9.14 2.06 2.71
CA LEU A 8 -8.94 0.73 2.10
C LEU A 8 -9.05 -0.39 3.14
N GLY A 9 -8.50 -0.22 4.35
CA GLY A 9 -8.61 -1.21 5.42
C GLY A 9 -10.06 -1.43 5.87
N ALA A 10 -10.82 -0.35 6.02
CA ALA A 10 -12.24 -0.41 6.37
C ALA A 10 -13.07 -1.05 5.25
N TYR A 11 -12.84 -0.66 4.00
CA TYR A 11 -13.47 -1.26 2.83
C TYR A 11 -13.18 -2.77 2.76
N TYR A 12 -11.91 -3.16 2.89
CA TYR A 12 -11.52 -4.57 2.84
C TYR A 12 -12.17 -5.37 3.97
N THR A 13 -12.22 -4.81 5.18
CA THR A 13 -12.88 -5.47 6.33
C THR A 13 -14.36 -5.70 6.07
N SER A 14 -15.04 -4.78 5.37
CA SER A 14 -16.46 -4.90 5.02
C SER A 14 -16.71 -5.87 3.86
N GLN A 15 -15.86 -5.84 2.84
CA GLN A 15 -16.12 -6.51 1.55
C GLN A 15 -15.38 -7.84 1.38
N GLY A 16 -14.32 -8.08 2.15
CA GLY A 16 -13.47 -9.28 2.07
C GLY A 16 -12.53 -9.33 0.85
N ALA A 17 -12.58 -8.35 -0.04
CA ALA A 17 -11.77 -8.21 -1.24
C ALA A 17 -11.66 -6.74 -1.66
N LEU A 18 -10.71 -6.41 -2.53
CA LEU A 18 -10.62 -5.08 -3.14
C LEU A 18 -11.61 -4.94 -4.31
N ALA A 19 -12.05 -3.70 -4.56
CA ALA A 19 -12.78 -3.35 -5.78
C ALA A 19 -11.86 -3.40 -7.01
N SER A 20 -12.42 -3.28 -8.21
CA SER A 20 -11.63 -3.17 -9.45
C SER A 20 -10.81 -1.87 -9.54
N GLU A 21 -11.28 -0.80 -8.89
CA GLU A 21 -10.63 0.51 -8.92
C GLU A 21 -10.43 1.09 -7.53
N ILE A 22 -9.23 1.63 -7.26
CA ILE A 22 -8.86 2.21 -5.96
C ILE A 22 -9.71 3.43 -5.60
N SER A 23 -10.14 4.21 -6.60
CA SER A 23 -11.01 5.40 -6.45
C SER A 23 -12.36 5.09 -5.82
N THR A 24 -12.83 3.85 -5.90
CA THR A 24 -14.12 3.43 -5.34
C THR A 24 -14.05 3.06 -3.86
N MET A 25 -12.82 2.89 -3.33
CA MET A 25 -12.57 2.41 -1.97
C MET A 25 -12.12 3.51 -1.01
N THR A 26 -11.77 4.70 -1.52
CA THR A 26 -11.31 5.84 -0.72
C THR A 26 -11.88 7.15 -1.22
N ASN A 27 -12.11 8.09 -0.30
CA ASN A 27 -12.48 9.46 -0.65
C ASN A 27 -11.25 10.35 -0.95
N VAL A 28 -10.04 9.81 -0.85
CA VAL A 28 -8.82 10.54 -1.22
C VAL A 28 -8.80 10.73 -2.73
N GLN A 29 -8.72 11.99 -3.17
CA GLN A 29 -8.62 12.31 -4.59
C GLN A 29 -7.25 11.88 -5.11
N LEU A 30 -7.25 10.89 -5.99
CA LEU A 30 -6.07 10.39 -6.69
C LEU A 30 -6.12 10.85 -8.14
N ALA A 31 -4.96 11.22 -8.67
CA ALA A 31 -4.74 11.42 -10.09
C ALA A 31 -4.21 10.13 -10.73
N ASN A 32 -4.19 10.07 -12.07
CA ASN A 32 -3.63 8.96 -12.84
C ASN A 32 -4.16 7.58 -12.38
N VAL A 33 -5.43 7.51 -11.98
CA VAL A 33 -6.04 6.28 -11.49
C VAL A 33 -6.15 5.27 -12.63
N SER A 34 -5.71 4.05 -12.37
CA SER A 34 -5.79 2.95 -13.32
C SER A 34 -5.92 1.64 -12.56
N GLY A 35 -7.14 1.12 -12.37
CA GLY A 35 -7.36 -0.06 -11.54
C GLY A 35 -7.01 0.22 -10.07
N LEU A 36 -6.18 -0.62 -9.46
CA LEU A 36 -5.81 -0.53 -8.05
C LEU A 36 -4.68 0.46 -7.73
N GLN A 37 -4.31 1.33 -8.66
CA GLN A 37 -3.22 2.29 -8.49
C GLN A 37 -3.65 3.73 -8.79
N GLY A 38 -2.94 4.69 -8.20
CA GLY A 38 -3.14 6.12 -8.43
C GLY A 38 -2.12 6.98 -7.69
N ASP A 39 -2.04 8.25 -8.08
CA ASP A 39 -1.06 9.21 -7.58
C ASP A 39 -1.69 10.25 -6.66
N LEU A 40 -1.03 10.55 -5.55
CA LEU A 40 -1.29 11.74 -4.76
C LEU A 40 -0.51 12.92 -5.34
N MET A 41 -1.26 13.92 -5.78
CA MET A 41 -0.70 15.15 -6.34
C MET A 41 -0.33 16.13 -5.21
N THR A 42 0.90 16.63 -5.25
CA THR A 42 1.36 17.73 -4.40
C THR A 42 1.82 18.88 -5.28
N ALA A 43 1.15 20.03 -5.16
CA ALA A 43 1.41 21.22 -5.98
C ALA A 43 1.46 20.91 -7.50
N GLY A 44 0.52 20.08 -7.98
CA GLY A 44 0.42 19.71 -9.40
C GLY A 44 1.45 18.66 -9.87
N LYS A 45 2.23 18.07 -8.97
CA LYS A 45 3.20 17.01 -9.27
C LYS A 45 2.81 15.69 -8.62
N ALA A 46 2.93 14.59 -9.35
CA ALA A 46 2.68 13.25 -8.84
C ALA A 46 3.82 12.81 -7.93
N CYS A 47 3.73 13.14 -6.64
CA CYS A 47 4.80 12.88 -5.69
C CYS A 47 4.66 11.52 -5.01
N ILE A 48 3.47 11.06 -4.68
CA ILE A 48 3.30 9.74 -4.03
C ILE A 48 2.49 8.86 -4.96
N HIS A 49 2.96 7.64 -5.18
CA HIS A 49 2.25 6.62 -5.92
C HIS A 49 1.72 5.56 -4.96
N PHE A 50 0.48 5.15 -5.18
CA PHE A 50 -0.21 4.12 -4.43
C PHE A 50 -0.55 2.96 -5.35
N GLU A 51 -0.32 1.74 -4.88
CA GLU A 51 -0.70 0.50 -5.56
C GLU A 51 -1.27 -0.47 -4.52
N ALA A 52 -2.56 -0.79 -4.62
CA ALA A 52 -3.18 -1.80 -3.79
C ALA A 52 -3.06 -3.18 -4.46
N THR A 53 -2.85 -4.21 -3.64
CA THR A 53 -2.83 -5.60 -4.08
C THR A 53 -3.73 -6.39 -3.15
N ASP A 54 -4.60 -7.21 -3.74
CA ASP A 54 -5.51 -8.06 -3.00
C ASP A 54 -4.76 -9.21 -2.30
N TYR A 55 -5.44 -9.94 -1.43
CA TYR A 55 -4.90 -11.09 -0.73
C TYR A 55 -4.39 -12.16 -1.71
N ASP A 56 -3.17 -12.66 -1.48
CA ASP A 56 -2.62 -13.76 -2.24
C ASP A 56 -2.91 -15.08 -1.51
N ASP A 57 -3.86 -15.85 -2.04
CA ASP A 57 -4.24 -17.14 -1.46
C ASP A 57 -3.11 -18.18 -1.53
N SER A 58 -2.19 -18.08 -2.49
CA SER A 58 -1.11 -19.05 -2.65
C SER A 58 -0.03 -18.91 -1.56
N THR A 59 0.34 -17.68 -1.25
CA THR A 59 1.38 -17.37 -0.25
C THR A 59 0.80 -16.93 1.09
N LYS A 60 -0.53 -16.80 1.17
CA LYS A 60 -1.28 -16.22 2.29
C LYS A 60 -0.80 -14.80 2.63
N LYS A 61 -0.20 -14.08 1.66
CA LYS A 61 0.22 -12.69 1.85
C LYS A 61 -1.03 -11.82 2.02
N PRO A 62 -1.11 -10.99 3.08
CA PRO A 62 -2.24 -10.10 3.27
C PRO A 62 -2.40 -9.14 2.07
N ALA A 63 -3.62 -8.68 1.81
CA ALA A 63 -3.82 -7.52 0.95
C ALA A 63 -3.02 -6.32 1.48
N THR A 64 -2.38 -5.60 0.56
CA THR A 64 -1.43 -4.51 0.88
C THR A 64 -1.77 -3.25 0.12
N LEU A 65 -1.47 -2.10 0.73
CA LEU A 65 -1.26 -0.85 0.02
C LEU A 65 0.24 -0.57 -0.03
N LYS A 66 0.82 -0.52 -1.22
CA LYS A 66 2.21 -0.14 -1.46
C LYS A 66 2.31 1.35 -1.75
N VAL A 67 3.22 2.01 -1.06
CA VAL A 67 3.50 3.45 -1.21
C VAL A 67 4.90 3.62 -1.80
N THR A 68 5.01 4.27 -2.94
CA THR A 68 6.29 4.55 -3.60
C THR A 68 6.40 6.02 -3.99
N GLN A 69 7.60 6.43 -4.40
CA GLN A 69 7.80 7.74 -5.01
C GLN A 69 7.10 7.77 -6.37
N GLY A 70 6.31 8.81 -6.61
CA GLY A 70 5.62 9.01 -7.87
C GLY A 70 6.55 9.49 -8.99
N SER A 71 5.99 9.61 -10.19
CA SER A 71 6.71 10.02 -11.41
C SER A 71 7.33 11.43 -11.32
N GLY A 72 6.84 12.28 -10.41
CA GLY A 72 7.39 13.60 -10.10
C GLY A 72 8.61 13.61 -9.17
N ASN A 73 9.24 12.47 -8.87
CA ASN A 73 10.29 12.36 -7.85
C ASN A 73 11.51 13.30 -8.01
N SER A 74 11.78 13.79 -9.21
CA SER A 74 12.87 14.72 -9.49
C SER A 74 12.54 16.16 -9.09
N GLU A 75 11.27 16.48 -8.90
CA GLU A 75 10.75 17.80 -8.57
C GLU A 75 11.14 18.19 -7.14
N LYS A 76 11.55 19.45 -6.96
CA LYS A 76 11.98 19.97 -5.65
C LYS A 76 10.90 19.81 -4.58
N ILE A 77 9.63 19.96 -4.96
CA ILE A 77 8.50 19.80 -4.03
C ILE A 77 8.35 18.35 -3.58
N CYS A 78 8.50 17.36 -4.48
CA CYS A 78 8.38 15.95 -4.13
C CYS A 78 9.53 15.50 -3.23
N LYS A 79 10.76 15.99 -3.47
CA LYS A 79 11.90 15.73 -2.57
C LYS A 79 11.62 16.19 -1.14
N LYS A 80 11.10 17.41 -0.97
CA LYS A 80 10.70 17.91 0.35
C LYS A 80 9.61 17.06 1.00
N VAL A 81 8.66 16.53 0.22
CA VAL A 81 7.64 15.60 0.72
C VAL A 81 8.28 14.31 1.23
N TYR A 82 9.25 13.76 0.52
CA TYR A 82 9.93 12.52 0.92
C TYR A 82 10.83 12.70 2.14
N GLU A 83 11.36 13.91 2.35
CA GLU A 83 12.17 14.26 3.52
C GLU A 83 11.34 14.39 4.82
N LEU A 84 10.02 14.47 4.73
CA LEU A 84 9.16 14.46 5.91
C LEU A 84 9.27 13.09 6.60
N ALA A 85 9.64 13.09 7.89
CA ALA A 85 9.91 11.86 8.65
C ALA A 85 8.79 10.82 8.56
N SER A 86 7.52 11.24 8.58
CA SER A 86 6.37 10.34 8.46
C SER A 86 6.23 9.72 7.06
N ILE A 87 6.61 10.44 6.01
CA ILE A 87 6.58 9.92 4.63
C ILE A 87 7.74 8.97 4.41
N ASP A 88 8.95 9.34 4.85
CA ASP A 88 10.15 8.50 4.78
C ASP A 88 9.93 7.17 5.52
N ALA A 89 9.35 7.22 6.72
CA ALA A 89 9.00 6.05 7.50
C ALA A 89 8.02 5.12 6.76
N ILE A 90 7.05 5.68 6.04
CA ILE A 90 6.10 4.87 5.26
C ILE A 90 6.80 4.28 4.02
N LEU A 91 7.54 5.07 3.25
CA LEU A 91 8.25 4.61 2.06
C LEU A 91 9.28 3.50 2.35
N LYS A 92 9.89 3.52 3.54
CA LYS A 92 10.85 2.50 3.99
C LYS A 92 10.22 1.40 4.85
N GLY A 93 9.01 1.65 5.33
CA GLY A 93 8.28 0.78 6.24
C GLY A 93 8.05 -0.61 5.64
N LYS A 94 7.99 -1.58 6.53
CA LYS A 94 7.71 -2.99 6.22
C LYS A 94 6.92 -3.59 7.37
N PHE A 95 6.31 -4.74 7.11
CA PHE A 95 5.76 -5.59 8.13
C PHE A 95 6.23 -7.02 7.92
N THR A 96 6.12 -7.85 8.94
CA THR A 96 6.34 -9.31 8.87
C THR A 96 5.00 -10.03 8.90
N TYR A 97 4.87 -11.07 8.07
CA TYR A 97 3.68 -11.92 8.01
C TYR A 97 4.08 -13.41 7.87
N PRO A 98 3.23 -14.34 8.35
CA PRO A 98 3.46 -15.76 8.17
C PRO A 98 3.16 -16.14 6.72
N LYS A 99 4.20 -16.32 5.90
CA LYS A 99 4.06 -16.75 4.50
C LYS A 99 3.88 -18.25 4.45
N TYR A 100 2.88 -18.71 3.71
CA TYR A 100 2.67 -20.12 3.42
C TYR A 100 3.55 -20.56 2.25
N ASP A 101 4.24 -21.69 2.42
CA ASP A 101 5.00 -22.35 1.36
C ASP A 101 4.22 -23.58 0.88
N LEU A 102 3.80 -23.56 -0.40
CA LEU A 102 3.03 -24.65 -1.00
C LEU A 102 3.82 -25.96 -1.17
N ALA A 103 5.16 -25.88 -1.30
CA ALA A 103 6.01 -27.04 -1.49
C ALA A 103 6.26 -27.78 -0.17
N THR A 104 6.51 -27.02 0.91
CA THR A 104 6.77 -27.61 2.24
C THR A 104 5.54 -27.71 3.13
N GLN A 105 4.43 -27.07 2.74
CA GLN A 105 3.19 -26.97 3.53
C GLN A 105 3.38 -26.36 4.92
N THR A 106 4.33 -25.43 5.06
CA THR A 106 4.67 -24.78 6.33
C THR A 106 4.52 -23.26 6.26
N TYR A 107 4.41 -22.63 7.43
CA TYR A 107 4.46 -21.18 7.57
C TYR A 107 5.85 -20.72 7.98
N THR A 108 6.36 -19.69 7.31
CA THR A 108 7.61 -19.04 7.66
C THR A 108 7.42 -17.53 7.75
N ASP A 109 7.92 -16.91 8.82
CA ASP A 109 7.86 -15.45 8.97
C ASP A 109 8.70 -14.81 7.86
N THR A 110 8.04 -13.99 7.04
CA THR A 110 8.65 -13.29 5.90
C THR A 110 8.33 -11.81 5.99
N GLN A 111 9.30 -10.99 5.59
CA GLN A 111 9.15 -9.54 5.55
C GLN A 111 8.51 -9.08 4.22
N SER A 112 7.66 -8.07 4.30
CA SER A 112 7.05 -7.40 3.15
C SER A 112 8.07 -6.59 2.34
N GLY A 113 7.63 -6.09 1.19
CA GLY A 113 8.37 -5.08 0.42
C GLY A 113 8.43 -3.73 1.14
N ASN A 114 9.40 -2.89 0.76
CA ASN A 114 9.45 -1.50 1.22
C ASN A 114 8.16 -0.78 0.81
N GLY A 115 7.62 0.06 1.69
CA GLY A 115 6.44 0.86 1.40
C GLY A 115 5.13 0.09 1.48
N GLU A 116 5.17 -1.22 1.75
CA GLU A 116 3.96 -2.03 1.89
C GLU A 116 3.38 -1.87 3.29
N VAL A 117 2.09 -1.53 3.33
CA VAL A 117 1.26 -1.52 4.53
C VAL A 117 0.20 -2.61 4.37
N ALA A 118 0.08 -3.50 5.35
CA ALA A 118 -1.01 -4.47 5.36
C ALA A 118 -2.35 -3.75 5.60
N ILE A 119 -3.32 -3.97 4.72
CA ILE A 119 -4.70 -3.46 4.84
C ILE A 119 -5.70 -4.60 5.14
N SER A 120 -5.19 -5.82 5.31
CA SER A 120 -5.93 -6.99 5.75
C SER A 120 -5.01 -7.96 6.53
N GLY A 121 -5.60 -9.07 7.00
CA GLY A 121 -4.87 -10.22 7.50
C GLY A 121 -4.76 -10.31 9.03
N VAL A 122 -4.76 -11.55 9.53
CA VAL A 122 -4.46 -11.89 10.94
C VAL A 122 -2.98 -12.26 11.08
N GLY A 123 -2.32 -11.79 12.13
CA GLY A 123 -0.94 -12.17 12.44
C GLY A 123 0.17 -11.31 11.81
N VAL A 124 -0.15 -10.10 11.34
CA VAL A 124 0.85 -9.12 10.88
C VAL A 124 1.57 -8.48 12.06
N LYS A 125 2.90 -8.33 11.96
CA LYS A 125 3.75 -7.60 12.92
C LYS A 125 4.40 -6.40 12.21
N PHE A 126 4.15 -5.20 12.70
CA PHE A 126 4.70 -3.94 12.17
C PHE A 126 6.06 -3.61 12.80
#